data_AF-A0A182YT06-F1
#
_entry.id   AF-A0A182YT06-F1
#
_cell.length_a   1.000
_cell.length_b   1.000
_cell.length_c   1.000
_cell.angle_alpha   90.00
_cell.angle_beta   90.00
_cell.angle_gamma   90.00
#
_symmetry.space_group_name_H-M   'P 1'
#
loop_
_entity.id
_entity.type
_entity.pdbx_description
1 polymer ?
#
loop_
_entity_poly.entity_id
_entity_poly.type
_entity_poly.pdbx_seq_one_letter_code
_entity_poly.pdbx_strand_id
1 'polypeptide(L)'
;MTEEDFEYVLAKISKKICKQDTYMRKAVTARERLIITLRFLATGESFQSLQFLFRVSSSTIRKIIPEVCNVLIEELADYVK
;
A
#
# COMPACT_ATOMS: atom_id res chain seq x y z
N MET A 1 -1.48 -1.42 -15.63
CA MET A 1 -1.14 -0.15 -14.99
C MET A 1 0.21 0.25 -15.51
N THR A 2 0.31 1.43 -16.13
CA THR A 2 1.60 1.92 -16.58
C THR A 2 2.42 2.40 -15.38
N GLU A 3 3.72 2.61 -15.57
CA GLU A 3 4.56 3.21 -14.52
C GLU A 3 4.11 4.63 -14.18
N GLU A 4 3.67 5.39 -15.19
CA GLU A 4 3.15 6.76 -15.04
C GLU A 4 1.89 6.80 -14.16
N ASP A 5 0.94 5.88 -14.40
CA ASP A 5 -0.26 5.75 -13.56
C ASP A 5 0.12 5.44 -12.10
N PHE A 6 1.16 4.63 -11.91
CA PHE A 6 1.66 4.26 -10.59
C PHE A 6 2.25 5.44 -9.84
N GLU A 7 3.13 6.19 -10.48
CA GLU A 7 3.72 7.38 -9.87
C GLU A 7 2.65 8.44 -9.58
N TYR A 8 1.66 8.60 -10.47
CA TYR A 8 0.55 9.52 -10.25
C TYR A 8 -0.24 9.17 -8.98
N VAL A 9 -0.68 7.92 -8.85
CA VAL A 9 -1.43 7.47 -7.66
C VAL A 9 -0.54 7.56 -6.42
N LEU A 10 0.71 7.13 -6.50
CA LEU A 10 1.65 7.17 -5.39
C LEU A 10 1.86 8.60 -4.90
N ALA A 11 2.07 9.57 -5.79
CA ALA A 11 2.27 10.97 -5.43
C ALA A 11 1.06 11.54 -4.68
N LYS A 12 -0.16 11.15 -5.06
CA LYS A 12 -1.40 11.61 -4.42
C LYS A 12 -1.57 11.05 -3.00
N ILE A 13 -1.34 9.75 -2.82
CA ILE A 13 -1.57 9.08 -1.53
C ILE A 13 -0.37 9.11 -0.57
N SER A 14 0.84 9.33 -1.08
CA SER A 14 2.10 9.15 -0.34
C SER A 14 2.12 9.90 0.99
N LYS A 15 1.63 11.15 1.01
CA LYS A 15 1.56 11.99 2.22
C LYS A 15 0.71 11.37 3.33
N LYS A 16 -0.33 10.60 3.00
CA LYS A 16 -1.25 9.99 3.96
C LYS A 16 -0.79 8.60 4.43
N ILE A 17 -0.06 7.86 3.60
CA ILE A 17 0.36 6.48 3.91
C ILE A 17 1.81 6.35 4.38
N CYS A 18 2.62 7.41 4.25
CA CYS A 18 4.01 7.40 4.69
C CYS A 18 4.09 7.27 6.23
N LYS A 19 5.07 6.48 6.70
CA LYS A 19 5.38 6.32 8.13
C LYS A 19 6.84 6.69 8.36
N GLN A 20 7.14 7.12 9.58
CA GLN A 20 8.48 7.51 9.97
C GLN A 20 9.32 6.30 10.36
N ASP A 21 10.60 6.32 9.99
CA ASP A 21 11.59 5.37 10.46
C ASP A 21 11.77 5.46 11.99
N THR A 22 11.96 4.31 12.61
CA THR A 22 12.30 4.22 14.04
C THR A 22 13.76 3.80 14.19
N TYR A 23 14.37 4.07 15.34
CA TYR A 23 15.75 3.64 15.64
C TYR A 23 15.95 2.11 15.47
N MET A 24 14.92 1.32 15.77
CA MET A 24 14.98 -0.14 15.73
C MET A 24 14.60 -0.74 14.37
N ARG A 25 13.80 -0.02 13.56
CA ARG A 25 13.26 -0.54 12.29
C ARG A 25 12.92 0.57 11.31
N LYS A 26 13.31 0.37 10.05
CA LYS A 26 12.84 1.18 8.92
C LYS A 26 11.36 0.94 8.66
N ALA A 27 10.63 2.00 8.38
CA ALA A 27 9.24 1.95 7.99
C ALA A 27 9.09 1.31 6.60
N VAL A 28 7.98 0.62 6.38
CA VAL A 28 7.59 0.17 5.04
C VAL A 28 7.25 1.41 4.24
N THR A 29 7.93 1.62 3.12
CA THR A 29 7.81 2.84 2.31
C THR A 29 6.42 2.99 1.71
N ALA A 30 6.00 4.21 1.39
CA ALA A 30 4.71 4.45 0.72
C ALA A 30 4.57 3.63 -0.58
N ARG A 31 5.66 3.51 -1.36
CA ARG A 31 5.73 2.70 -2.57
C ARG A 31 5.46 1.22 -2.28
N GLU A 32 6.18 0.63 -1.33
CA GLU A 32 5.98 -0.78 -0.97
C GLU A 32 4.57 -1.04 -0.44
N ARG A 33 4.05 -0.14 0.38
CA ARG A 33 2.68 -0.23 0.90
C ARG A 33 1.65 -0.25 -0.24
N LEU A 34 1.82 0.61 -1.24
CA LEU A 34 0.95 0.63 -2.42
C LEU A 34 1.08 -0.66 -3.23
N ILE A 35 2.30 -1.15 -3.48
CA ILE A 35 2.54 -2.40 -4.23
C ILE A 35 1.89 -3.60 -3.53
N ILE A 36 2.06 -3.72 -2.20
CA ILE A 36 1.46 -4.81 -1.41
C ILE A 36 -0.07 -4.79 -1.57
N THR A 37 -0.69 -3.62 -1.46
CA THR A 37 -2.14 -3.47 -1.58
C THR A 37 -2.62 -3.78 -2.99
N LEU A 38 -1.98 -3.25 -4.03
CA LEU A 38 -2.35 -3.54 -5.42
C LEU A 38 -2.19 -5.02 -5.76
N ARG A 39 -1.11 -5.65 -5.26
CA ARG A 39 -0.89 -7.09 -5.42
C ARG A 39 -2.04 -7.88 -4.78
N PHE A 40 -2.40 -7.55 -3.54
CA PHE A 40 -3.53 -8.18 -2.85
C PHE A 40 -4.85 -8.01 -3.61
N LEU A 41 -5.15 -6.81 -4.11
CA LEU A 41 -6.37 -6.53 -4.86
C LEU A 41 -6.42 -7.27 -6.21
N ALA A 42 -5.27 -7.42 -6.87
CA ALA A 42 -5.18 -8.09 -8.16
C ALA A 42 -5.23 -9.62 -8.06
N THR A 43 -4.62 -10.22 -7.03
CA THR A 43 -4.49 -11.69 -6.93
C THR A 43 -5.41 -12.34 -5.91
N GLY A 44 -5.90 -11.59 -4.91
CA GLY A 44 -6.66 -12.15 -3.78
C GLY A 44 -5.84 -13.09 -2.88
N GLU A 45 -4.50 -13.01 -2.93
CA GLU A 45 -3.62 -13.88 -2.14
C GLU A 45 -3.79 -13.70 -0.63
N SER A 46 -3.48 -14.76 0.14
CA SER A 46 -3.52 -14.69 1.60
C SER A 46 -2.44 -13.76 2.16
N PHE A 47 -2.65 -13.22 3.37
CA PHE A 47 -1.64 -12.40 4.06
C PHE A 47 -0.37 -13.17 4.41
N GLN A 48 -0.42 -14.51 4.50
CA GLN A 48 0.76 -15.35 4.71
C GLN A 48 1.62 -15.38 3.44
N SER A 49 0.99 -15.58 2.28
CA SER A 49 1.68 -15.56 0.98
C SER A 49 2.38 -14.21 0.75
N LEU A 50 1.67 -13.11 1.01
CA LEU A 50 2.23 -11.76 0.89
C LEU A 50 3.37 -11.49 1.90
N GLN A 51 3.29 -12.08 3.11
CA GLN A 51 4.37 -11.96 4.09
C GLN A 51 5.68 -12.53 3.56
N PHE A 52 5.64 -13.72 2.94
CA PHE A 52 6.85 -14.34 2.40
C PHE A 52 7.39 -13.57 1.19
N LEU A 53 6.51 -13.04 0.34
CA LEU A 53 6.90 -12.31 -0.87
C LEU A 53 7.54 -10.95 -0.56
N PHE A 54 6.94 -10.17 0.34
CA PHE A 54 7.39 -8.81 0.66
C PHE A 54 8.28 -8.73 1.90
N ARG A 55 8.47 -9.83 2.63
CA ARG A 55 9.22 -9.89 3.91
C ARG A 55 8.68 -8.91 4.97
N VAL A 56 7.37 -8.66 4.93
CA VAL A 56 6.64 -7.85 5.90
C VAL A 56 5.73 -8.77 6.70
N SER A 57 5.67 -8.63 8.03
CA SER A 57 4.82 -9.47 8.86
C SER A 57 3.35 -9.37 8.46
N SER A 58 2.63 -10.51 8.45
CA SER A 58 1.20 -10.55 8.11
C SER A 58 0.35 -9.61 8.98
N SER A 59 0.74 -9.39 10.24
CA SER A 59 0.12 -8.41 11.14
C SER A 59 0.23 -6.97 10.62
N THR A 60 1.34 -6.61 10.00
CA THR A 60 1.57 -5.29 9.43
C THR A 60 0.85 -5.17 8.09
N ILE A 61 0.89 -6.21 7.24
CA ILE A 61 0.15 -6.26 5.98
C ILE A 61 -1.36 -6.07 6.22
N ARG A 62 -1.91 -6.76 7.23
CA ARG A 62 -3.32 -6.63 7.64
C ARG A 62 -3.73 -5.20 8.04
N LYS A 63 -2.77 -4.38 8.48
CA LYS A 63 -2.99 -2.95 8.76
C LYS A 63 -2.79 -2.08 7.52
N ILE A 64 -1.76 -2.37 6.71
CA ILE A 64 -1.41 -1.62 5.51
C ILE A 64 -2.57 -1.63 4.50
N ILE A 65 -3.11 -2.80 4.19
CA ILE A 65 -4.12 -2.97 3.13
C ILE A 65 -5.34 -2.08 3.36
N PRO A 66 -6.07 -2.18 4.49
CA PRO A 66 -7.24 -1.31 4.72
C PRO A 66 -6.87 0.17 4.82
N GLU A 67 -5.71 0.52 5.39
CA GLU A 67 -5.24 1.92 5.45
C GLU A 67 -5.03 2.51 4.05
N VAL A 68 -4.37 1.78 3.15
CA VAL A 68 -4.13 2.22 1.78
C VAL A 68 -5.44 2.24 0.97
N CYS A 69 -6.32 1.24 1.13
CA CYS A 69 -7.61 1.22 0.46
C CYS A 69 -8.47 2.42 0.85
N ASN A 70 -8.55 2.77 2.14
CA ASN A 70 -9.32 3.93 2.59
C ASN A 70 -8.80 5.22 1.97
N VAL A 71 -7.48 5.42 1.95
CA VAL A 71 -6.87 6.60 1.32
C VAL A 71 -7.11 6.62 -0.19
N LEU A 72 -7.04 5.46 -0.86
CA LEU A 72 -7.34 5.37 -2.30
C LEU A 72 -8.79 5.77 -2.60
N ILE A 73 -9.76 5.27 -1.81
CA ILE A 73 -11.18 5.60 -1.98
C ILE A 73 -11.39 7.10 -1.77
N GLU A 74 -10.78 7.69 -0.74
CA GLU A 74 -10.90 9.13 -0.47
C GLU A 74 -10.29 9.98 -1.60
N GLU A 75 -9.08 9.66 -2.05
CA GLU A 75 -8.37 10.45 -3.07
C GLU A 75 -8.88 10.23 -4.49
N LEU A 76 -9.55 9.10 -4.75
CA LEU A 76 -10.08 8.77 -6.07
C LEU A 76 -11.61 8.86 -6.14
N ALA A 77 -12.29 9.28 -5.07
CA ALA A 77 -13.74 9.43 -5.02
C ALA A 77 -14.28 10.29 -6.17
N ASP A 78 -13.58 11.38 -6.51
CA ASP A 78 -13.97 12.30 -7.59
C ASP A 78 -14.04 11.64 -8.98
N TYR A 79 -13.39 10.49 -9.16
CA TYR A 79 -13.36 9.76 -10.44
C TYR A 79 -14.48 8.73 -10.56
N VAL A 80 -15.14 8.36 -9.46
CA VAL A 80 -16.23 7.39 -9.44
C VAL A 80 -17.56 8.16 -9.43
N LYS A 81 -18.17 8.30 -10.62
CA LYS A 81 -19.51 8.87 -10.80
C LYS A 81 -20.60 7.84 -10.59
#